data_AF-A0A660HM17-F1
#
_entry.id   AF-A0A660HM17-F1
#
_cell.length_a   1.000
_cell.length_b   1.000
_cell.length_c   1.000
_cell.angle_alpha   90.00
_cell.angle_beta   90.00
_cell.angle_gamma   90.00
#
_symmetry.space_group_name_H-M   'P 1'
#
loop_
_entity.id
_entity.type
_entity.pdbx_description
1 polymer ?
#
loop_
_entity_poly.entity_id
_entity_poly.type
_entity_poly.pdbx_seq_one_letter_code
_entity_poly.pdbx_strand_id
1 'polypeptide(L)'
;MMQIKNKLHLLPLFLMSFLGLFAFININPVMATDPKLPETSSRQPVNQNFTIEENIINLKQKIYDNATKITNIDKELQGSITDNQKENLLKLKENYKQLIDNQKEQLKTYKNLLNNLNDENN
;
A
#
# COMPACT_ATOMS: atom_id res chain seq x y z
N MET A 1 7.04 -38.78 -24.55
CA MET A 1 7.34 -38.74 -23.12
C MET A 1 8.15 -37.47 -22.85
N MET A 2 7.50 -36.38 -22.42
CA MET A 2 8.14 -35.07 -22.31
C MET A 2 8.33 -34.72 -20.83
N GLN A 3 9.59 -34.59 -20.43
CA GLN A 3 10.03 -34.33 -19.07
C GLN A 3 9.64 -32.90 -18.66
N ILE A 4 8.79 -32.78 -17.64
CA ILE A 4 8.49 -31.49 -16.99
C ILE A 4 9.69 -31.15 -16.10
N LYS A 5 10.66 -30.42 -16.67
CA LYS A 5 11.79 -29.89 -15.89
C LYS A 5 11.34 -28.63 -15.15
N ASN A 6 11.28 -28.76 -13.82
CA ASN A 6 11.31 -27.73 -12.77
C ASN A 6 10.92 -26.30 -13.18
N LYS A 7 9.66 -25.92 -12.91
CA LYS A 7 9.22 -24.51 -12.82
C LYS A 7 8.81 -24.10 -11.42
N LEU A 8 9.35 -24.74 -10.38
CA LEU A 8 9.11 -24.40 -8.98
C LEU A 8 9.99 -23.24 -8.47
N HIS A 9 10.60 -22.45 -9.36
CA HIS A 9 11.55 -21.41 -8.98
C HIS A 9 10.92 -20.04 -8.67
N LEU A 10 9.63 -19.85 -9.01
CA LEU A 10 8.91 -18.59 -8.77
C LEU A 10 8.05 -18.58 -7.49
N LEU A 11 7.80 -19.76 -6.90
CA LEU A 11 7.03 -19.88 -5.65
C LEU A 11 7.70 -19.15 -4.46
N PRO A 12 9.03 -19.22 -4.23
CA PRO A 12 9.64 -18.56 -3.08
C PRO A 12 9.76 -17.03 -3.26
N LEU A 13 9.77 -16.51 -4.48
CA LEU A 13 9.75 -15.06 -4.75
C LEU A 13 8.39 -14.43 -4.41
N PHE A 14 7.29 -15.18 -4.60
CA PHE A 14 5.95 -14.70 -4.27
C PHE A 14 5.75 -14.58 -2.76
N LEU A 15 6.24 -15.55 -1.98
CA LEU A 15 6.14 -15.55 -0.51
C LEU A 15 6.94 -14.43 0.18
N MET A 16 8.11 -14.05 -0.36
CA MET A 16 8.93 -12.99 0.22
C MET A 16 8.31 -11.58 0.07
N SER A 17 7.47 -11.35 -0.96
CA SER A 17 6.75 -10.08 -1.08
C SER A 17 5.69 -9.88 0.02
N PHE A 18 5.12 -10.96 0.57
CA PHE A 18 4.12 -10.86 1.63
C PHE A 18 4.72 -10.66 3.02
N LEU A 19 5.92 -11.18 3.30
CA LEU A 19 6.58 -10.96 4.60
C LEU A 19 7.04 -9.50 4.78
N GLY A 20 7.44 -8.82 3.70
CA GLY A 20 7.84 -7.40 3.75
C GLY A 20 6.69 -6.44 4.10
N LEU A 21 5.44 -6.84 3.86
CA LEU A 21 4.25 -6.03 4.17
C LEU A 21 3.91 -6.00 5.67
N PHE A 22 4.42 -6.95 6.46
CA PHE A 22 4.29 -6.92 7.93
C PHE A 22 5.35 -6.04 8.61
N ALA A 23 6.47 -5.74 7.95
CA ALA A 23 7.55 -4.94 8.55
C ALA A 23 7.29 -3.43 8.60
N PHE A 24 6.25 -2.94 7.90
CA PHE A 24 5.91 -1.51 7.86
C PHE A 24 4.71 -1.13 8.73
N ILE A 25 4.14 -2.08 9.46
CA ILE A 25 3.09 -1.77 10.44
C ILE A 25 3.80 -1.55 11.78
N ASN A 26 3.94 -0.28 12.14
CA ASN A 26 4.25 0.19 13.49
C ASN A 26 5.70 -0.04 13.99
N ILE A 27 6.64 0.70 13.40
CA ILE A 27 7.84 1.13 14.14
C ILE A 27 7.72 2.64 14.36
N ASN A 28 6.75 3.05 15.19
CA ASN A 28 6.99 4.26 15.98
C ASN A 28 8.06 3.85 17.01
N PRO A 29 9.30 4.36 16.96
CA PRO A 29 10.14 4.26 18.13
C PRO A 29 9.42 5.05 19.23
N VAL A 30 8.79 4.36 20.17
CA VAL A 30 8.47 4.94 21.47
C VAL A 30 9.84 5.27 22.09
N MET A 31 10.32 6.48 21.83
CA MET A 31 11.41 7.05 22.61
C MET A 31 10.91 7.09 24.05
N ALA A 32 11.47 6.24 24.91
CA ALA A 32 11.32 6.38 26.34
C ALA A 32 11.79 7.79 26.69
N THR A 33 10.84 8.66 26.99
CA THR A 33 11.11 10.06 27.32
C THR A 33 11.70 10.08 28.72
N ASP A 34 12.95 10.51 28.85
CA ASP A 34 13.59 10.77 30.12
C ASP A 34 12.84 11.93 30.82
N PRO A 35 12.29 11.76 32.04
CA PRO A 35 11.39 12.74 32.66
C PRO A 35 12.07 14.02 33.18
N LYS A 36 13.30 14.33 32.75
CA LYS A 36 14.06 15.49 33.23
C LYS A 36 14.60 16.38 32.09
N LEU A 37 13.73 16.91 31.24
CA LEU A 37 14.06 18.09 30.44
C LEU A 37 12.90 19.08 30.43
N PRO A 38 13.17 20.40 30.58
CA PRO A 38 12.12 21.40 30.64
C PRO A 38 11.35 21.45 29.32
N GLU A 39 10.02 21.45 29.43
CA GLU A 39 9.07 21.58 28.33
C GLU A 39 9.32 22.87 27.55
N THR A 40 9.99 22.77 26.41
CA THR A 40 9.93 23.82 25.39
C THR A 40 9.85 23.21 24.00
N SER A 41 8.77 23.58 23.29
CA SER A 41 8.51 23.38 21.86
C SER A 41 7.80 22.08 21.43
N SER A 42 6.59 21.87 21.95
CA SER A 42 5.62 20.91 21.42
C SER A 42 4.72 21.57 20.36
N ARG A 43 5.24 21.80 19.14
CA ARG A 43 4.47 21.89 17.88
C ARG A 43 5.39 22.27 16.72
N GLN A 44 5.73 21.29 15.87
CA GLN A 44 6.18 21.55 14.50
C GLN A 44 5.11 21.08 13.50
N PRO A 45 3.96 21.77 13.43
CA PRO A 45 2.86 21.38 12.54
C PRO A 45 3.25 21.42 11.07
N VAL A 46 4.17 22.30 10.68
CA VAL A 46 4.66 22.43 9.30
C VAL A 46 5.36 21.15 8.83
N ASN A 47 6.20 20.52 9.65
CA ASN A 47 6.89 19.27 9.30
C ASN A 47 5.91 18.10 9.18
N GLN A 48 4.87 18.06 10.02
CA GLN A 48 3.85 17.01 10.00
C GLN A 48 2.95 17.11 8.75
N ASN A 49 2.61 18.33 8.31
CA ASN A 49 1.86 18.56 7.08
C ASN A 49 2.60 18.06 5.83
N PHE A 50 3.90 18.39 5.70
CA PHE A 50 4.72 17.90 4.57
C PHE A 50 4.76 16.37 4.49
N THR A 51 4.87 15.68 5.63
CA THR A 51 4.84 14.21 5.68
C THR A 51 3.48 13.63 5.26
N ILE A 52 2.37 14.28 5.61
CA ILE A 52 1.02 13.83 5.22
C ILE A 52 0.76 14.06 3.73
N GLU A 53 1.20 15.19 3.17
CA GLU A 53 1.10 15.48 1.74
C GLU A 53 1.88 14.46 0.89
N GLU A 54 3.09 14.10 1.31
CA GLU A 54 3.89 13.06 0.66
C GLU A 54 3.18 11.69 0.71
N ASN A 55 2.62 11.33 1.87
CA ASN A 55 1.83 10.10 2.02
C ASN A 55 0.60 10.09 1.09
N ILE A 56 -0.07 11.22 0.93
CA ILE A 56 -1.20 11.39 -0.01
C ILE A 56 -0.75 11.16 -1.46
N ILE A 57 0.39 11.74 -1.86
CA ILE A 57 0.94 11.59 -3.22
C ILE A 57 1.32 10.13 -3.47
N ASN A 58 2.07 9.51 -2.54
CA ASN A 58 2.48 8.11 -2.62
C ASN A 58 1.28 7.16 -2.72
N LEU A 59 0.21 7.44 -1.97
CA LEU A 59 -1.00 6.62 -1.99
C LEU A 59 -1.77 6.76 -3.30
N LYS A 60 -1.85 7.98 -3.87
CA LYS A 60 -2.42 8.20 -5.21
C LYS A 60 -1.66 7.43 -6.28
N GLN A 61 -0.33 7.44 -6.23
CA GLN A 61 0.49 6.68 -7.18
C GLN A 61 0.22 5.18 -7.07
N LYS A 62 0.17 4.64 -5.84
CA LYS A 62 -0.15 3.21 -5.62
C LYS A 62 -1.54 2.83 -6.15
N ILE A 63 -2.55 3.70 -5.99
CA ILE A 63 -3.90 3.48 -6.55
C ILE A 63 -3.83 3.42 -8.07
N TYR A 64 -3.11 4.35 -8.71
CA TYR A 64 -2.94 4.38 -10.16
C TYR A 64 -2.25 3.12 -10.69
N ASP A 65 -1.16 2.69 -10.05
CA ASP A 65 -0.43 1.49 -10.44
C ASP A 65 -1.30 0.23 -10.31
N ASN A 66 -2.06 0.12 -9.22
CA ASN A 66 -3.00 -0.99 -9.02
C ASN A 66 -4.14 -0.97 -10.03
N ALA A 67 -4.67 0.19 -10.39
CA ALA A 67 -5.67 0.32 -11.44
C ALA A 67 -5.10 -0.14 -12.80
N THR A 68 -3.85 0.22 -13.09
CA THR A 68 -3.15 -0.24 -14.30
C THR A 68 -3.01 -1.77 -14.32
N LYS A 69 -2.68 -2.39 -13.19
CA LYS A 69 -2.64 -3.86 -13.07
C LYS A 69 -3.99 -4.51 -13.36
N ILE A 70 -5.09 -3.92 -12.89
CA ILE A 70 -6.44 -4.39 -13.23
C ILE A 70 -6.67 -4.34 -14.75
N THR A 71 -6.30 -3.23 -15.41
CA THR A 71 -6.47 -3.12 -16.87
C THR A 71 -5.64 -4.15 -17.64
N ASN A 72 -4.45 -4.50 -17.15
CA ASN A 72 -3.62 -5.54 -17.76
C ASN A 72 -4.22 -6.93 -17.56
N ILE A 73 -4.77 -7.22 -16.37
CA ILE A 73 -5.51 -8.46 -16.12
C ILE A 73 -6.71 -8.56 -17.06
N ASP A 74 -7.42 -7.46 -17.32
CA ASP A 74 -8.56 -7.45 -18.24
C ASP A 74 -8.14 -7.76 -19.68
N LYS A 75 -6.96 -7.28 -20.12
CA LYS A 75 -6.38 -7.65 -21.42
C LYS A 75 -6.00 -9.13 -21.47
N GLU A 76 -5.38 -9.66 -20.41
CA GLU A 76 -5.01 -11.08 -20.34
C GLU A 76 -6.24 -12.00 -20.35
N LEU A 77 -7.32 -11.60 -19.68
CA LEU A 77 -8.59 -12.33 -19.66
C LEU A 77 -9.28 -12.40 -21.04
N GLN A 78 -9.02 -11.45 -21.94
CA GLN A 78 -9.51 -11.48 -23.32
C GLN A 78 -8.67 -12.40 -24.24
N GLY A 79 -7.49 -12.82 -23.80
CA GLY A 79 -6.61 -13.72 -24.54
C GLY A 79 -7.03 -15.18 -24.47
N SER A 80 -6.32 -16.03 -25.22
CA SER A 80 -6.49 -17.48 -25.13
C SER A 80 -5.79 -18.03 -23.88
N ILE A 81 -6.55 -18.19 -22.81
CA ILE A 81 -6.09 -18.72 -21.51
C ILE A 81 -6.88 -19.97 -21.12
N THR A 82 -6.28 -20.83 -20.31
CA THR A 82 -6.95 -22.00 -19.70
C THR A 82 -7.92 -21.58 -18.60
N ASP A 83 -8.89 -22.44 -18.26
CA ASP A 83 -9.86 -22.15 -17.21
C ASP A 83 -9.22 -21.88 -15.84
N ASN A 84 -8.16 -22.62 -15.49
CA ASN A 84 -7.41 -22.39 -14.24
C ASN A 84 -6.68 -21.04 -14.23
N GLN A 85 -6.14 -20.61 -15.38
CA GLN A 85 -5.52 -19.28 -15.49
C GLN A 85 -6.58 -18.19 -15.35
N LYS A 86 -7.75 -18.39 -15.97
CA LYS A 86 -8.88 -17.47 -15.89
C LYS A 86 -9.37 -17.30 -14.45
N GLU A 87 -9.55 -18.39 -13.71
CA GLU A 87 -9.98 -18.34 -12.31
C GLU A 87 -8.98 -17.55 -11.45
N ASN A 88 -7.69 -17.83 -11.60
CA ASN A 88 -6.64 -17.12 -10.85
C ASN A 88 -6.58 -15.63 -11.18
N LEU A 89 -6.73 -15.26 -12.46
CA LEU A 89 -6.78 -13.87 -12.90
C LEU A 89 -8.01 -13.13 -12.36
N LEU A 90 -9.16 -13.79 -12.30
CA LEU A 90 -10.37 -13.21 -11.70
C LEU A 90 -10.21 -12.96 -10.20
N LYS A 91 -9.61 -13.92 -9.46
CA LYS A 91 -9.30 -13.73 -8.03
C LYS A 91 -8.30 -12.59 -7.82
N LEU A 92 -7.25 -12.54 -8.65
CA LEU A 92 -6.24 -11.48 -8.59
C LEU A 92 -6.84 -10.10 -8.88
N LYS A 93 -7.73 -10.01 -9.88
CA LYS A 93 -8.48 -8.79 -10.20
C LYS A 93 -9.27 -8.30 -8.98
N GLU A 94 -9.98 -9.21 -8.32
CA GLU A 94 -10.81 -8.86 -7.16
C GLU A 94 -9.95 -8.38 -5.98
N ASN A 95 -8.82 -9.03 -5.72
CA ASN A 95 -7.85 -8.58 -4.71
C ASN A 95 -7.35 -7.16 -4.99
N TYR A 96 -7.05 -6.81 -6.25
CA TYR A 96 -6.63 -5.45 -6.59
C TYR A 96 -7.73 -4.42 -6.40
N LYS A 97 -9.01 -4.75 -6.65
CA LYS A 97 -10.12 -3.83 -6.35
C LYS A 97 -10.23 -3.56 -4.86
N GLN A 98 -10.23 -4.62 -4.03
CA GLN A 98 -10.26 -4.50 -2.57
C GLN A 98 -9.09 -3.67 -2.05
N LEU A 99 -7.88 -3.89 -2.59
CA LEU A 99 -6.71 -3.10 -2.26
C LEU A 99 -6.90 -1.62 -2.61
N ILE A 100 -7.42 -1.31 -3.79
CA ILE A 100 -7.71 0.07 -4.20
C ILE A 100 -8.75 0.72 -3.30
N ASP A 101 -9.80 0.00 -2.90
CA ASP A 101 -10.84 0.54 -2.03
C ASP A 101 -10.29 0.85 -0.63
N ASN A 102 -9.48 -0.04 -0.06
CA ASN A 102 -8.75 0.23 1.19
C ASN A 102 -7.81 1.45 1.06
N GLN A 103 -7.11 1.59 -0.09
CA GLN A 103 -6.25 2.74 -0.33
C GLN A 103 -7.04 4.05 -0.48
N LYS A 104 -8.25 4.02 -1.05
CA LYS A 104 -9.13 5.19 -1.10
C LYS A 104 -9.63 5.60 0.28
N GLU A 105 -9.92 4.63 1.16
CA GLU A 105 -10.28 4.90 2.55
C GLU A 105 -9.10 5.55 3.30
N GLN A 106 -7.89 5.00 3.18
CA GLN A 106 -6.68 5.62 3.74
C GLN A 106 -6.47 7.04 3.22
N LEU A 107 -6.70 7.28 1.93
CA LEU A 107 -6.58 8.61 1.33
C LEU A 107 -7.58 9.60 1.93
N LYS A 108 -8.80 9.15 2.24
CA LYS A 108 -9.80 9.96 2.94
C LYS A 108 -9.32 10.31 4.35
N THR A 109 -8.74 9.35 5.07
CA THR A 109 -8.18 9.58 6.41
C THR A 109 -7.05 10.59 6.38
N TYR A 110 -6.08 10.47 5.46
CA TYR A 110 -4.99 11.44 5.35
C TYR A 110 -5.47 12.85 5.00
N LYS A 111 -6.49 12.98 4.15
CA LYS A 111 -7.10 14.29 3.85
C LYS A 111 -7.76 14.91 5.09
N ASN A 112 -8.48 14.12 5.87
CA ASN A 112 -9.09 14.60 7.10
C ASN A 112 -8.04 15.04 8.13
N LEU A 113 -6.95 14.27 8.28
CA LEU A 113 -5.84 14.65 9.16
C LEU A 113 -5.19 15.97 8.73
N LEU A 114 -4.93 16.14 7.43
CA LEU A 114 -4.36 17.37 6.89
C LEU A 114 -5.27 18.58 7.12
N ASN A 115 -6.58 18.42 6.91
CA ASN A 115 -7.55 19.49 7.16
C ASN A 115 -7.58 19.88 8.65
N ASN A 116 -7.66 18.91 9.56
CA ASN A 116 -7.66 19.18 10.99
C ASN A 116 -6.37 19.89 11.45
N LEU A 117 -5.21 19.50 10.92
CA LEU A 117 -3.94 20.17 11.22
C LEU A 117 -3.92 21.61 10.69
N ASN A 118 -4.53 21.87 9.54
CA ASN A 118 -4.63 23.23 9.00
C ASN A 118 -5.61 24.10 9.80
N ASP A 119 -6.71 23.53 10.28
CA ASP A 119 -7.70 24.23 11.11
C ASP A 119 -7.16 24.54 12.53
N GLU A 120 -6.30 23.68 13.10
CA GLU A 120 -5.61 23.95 14.38
C GLU A 120 -4.48 24.99 14.29
N ASN A 121 -4.01 25.30 13.08
CA ASN A 121 -2.96 26.30 12.84
C ASN A 121 -3.49 27.70 12.45
N ASN A 122 -4.81 27.85 12.27
CA ASN A 122 -5.49 29.13 12.05
C ASN A 122 -6.07 29.68 13.36
#